data_AF-A0A1G4Z270-F1
#
_entry.id   AF-A0A1G4Z270-F1
#
_cell.length_a   1.000
_cell.length_b   1.000
_cell.length_c   1.000
_cell.angle_alpha   90.00
_cell.angle_beta   90.00
_cell.angle_gamma   90.00
#
_symmetry.space_group_name_H-M   'P 1'
#
loop_
_entity.id
_entity.type
_entity.pdbx_description
1 polymer ?
#
loop_
_entity_poly.entity_id
_entity_poly.type
_entity_poly.pdbx_seq_one_letter_code
_entity_poly.pdbx_strand_id
1 'polypeptide(L)'
;MNTELIALLKANMGLPLLPGLAADICVAASRIGTLVPASVTEQIKPEKHEDFIFSLERIENIGEEVKPLHRAHWDETEAHRHGLPFNPDYETFIRYERAGRYVLLTLRHGGRLLGNCAMYLDKSAHTQTIIATEDTLYLLPEARKGRAARYFVAYVENAMRLIGASEINITVKTVNKAARFFRLLGYRHVENGLNKILEVENV
;
A
#
# COMPACT_ATOMS: atom_id res chain seq x y z
N MET A 1 10.58 5.73 19.04
CA MET A 1 10.27 6.81 20.00
C MET A 1 10.02 8.10 19.21
N ASN A 2 8.90 8.79 19.44
CA ASN A 2 8.52 9.99 18.68
C ASN A 2 9.29 11.21 19.21
N THR A 3 10.48 11.43 18.64
CA THR A 3 11.42 12.47 19.08
C THR A 3 10.87 13.89 18.87
N GLU A 4 10.08 14.10 17.83
CA GLU A 4 9.41 15.38 17.55
C GLU A 4 8.40 15.72 18.63
N LEU A 5 7.51 14.77 18.99
CA LEU A 5 6.57 14.97 20.09
C LEU A 5 7.30 15.30 21.40
N ILE A 6 8.37 14.55 21.71
CA ILE A 6 9.16 14.80 22.93
C ILE A 6 9.77 16.20 22.90
N ALA A 7 10.31 16.64 21.76
CA ALA A 7 10.87 17.97 21.61
C ALA A 7 9.79 19.06 21.78
N LEU A 8 8.63 18.88 21.15
CA LEU A 8 7.49 19.80 21.25
C LEU A 8 7.01 19.93 22.70
N LEU A 9 6.87 18.82 23.42
CA LEU A 9 6.49 18.82 24.83
C LEU A 9 7.54 19.49 25.71
N LYS A 10 8.83 19.17 25.52
CA LYS A 10 9.93 19.77 26.27
C LYS A 10 10.01 21.29 26.09
N ALA A 11 9.80 21.77 24.87
CA ALA A 11 9.85 23.20 24.54
C ALA A 11 8.71 24.01 25.19
N ASN A 12 7.60 23.36 25.57
CA ASN A 12 6.40 24.02 26.10
C ASN A 12 6.10 23.68 27.56
N MET A 13 7.07 23.10 28.30
CA MET A 13 6.86 22.77 29.72
C MET A 13 6.59 24.02 30.55
N GLY A 14 5.52 23.97 31.35
CA GLY A 14 5.10 25.08 32.22
C GLY A 14 4.31 26.19 31.53
N LEU A 15 4.07 26.09 30.21
CA LEU A 15 3.24 27.03 29.47
C LEU A 15 1.77 26.56 29.42
N PRO A 16 0.79 27.49 29.34
CA PRO A 16 -0.61 27.13 29.11
C PRO A 16 -0.80 26.39 27.78
N LEU A 17 -1.65 25.35 27.78
CA LEU A 17 -1.99 24.60 26.58
C LEU A 17 -3.00 25.39 25.73
N LEU A 18 -2.49 26.22 24.82
CA LEU A 18 -3.31 26.95 23.86
C LEU A 18 -3.92 26.00 22.81
N PRO A 19 -5.09 26.30 22.21
CA PRO A 19 -5.73 25.43 21.22
C PRO A 19 -4.83 25.05 20.04
N GLY A 20 -4.02 25.98 19.54
CA GLY A 20 -3.05 25.71 18.47
C GLY A 20 -1.98 24.69 18.88
N LEU A 21 -1.38 24.88 20.06
CA LEU A 21 -0.41 23.93 20.61
C LEU A 21 -1.05 22.56 20.88
N ALA A 22 -2.30 22.51 21.33
CA ALA A 22 -3.04 21.27 21.50
C ALA A 22 -3.21 20.54 20.15
N ALA A 23 -3.57 21.25 19.09
CA ALA A 23 -3.67 20.69 17.75
C ALA A 23 -2.31 20.14 17.26
N ASP A 24 -1.23 20.90 17.43
CA ASP A 24 0.12 20.49 17.05
C ASP A 24 0.59 19.24 17.81
N ILE A 25 0.31 19.16 19.12
CA ILE A 25 0.59 17.98 19.94
C ILE A 25 -0.19 16.77 19.43
N CYS A 26 -1.48 16.92 19.12
CA CYS A 26 -2.30 15.83 18.56
C CYS A 26 -1.73 15.35 17.22
N VAL A 27 -1.35 16.27 16.33
CA VAL A 27 -0.70 15.95 15.06
C VAL A 27 0.61 15.20 15.30
N ALA A 28 1.50 15.74 16.13
CA ALA A 28 2.78 15.11 16.44
C ALA A 28 2.60 13.73 17.06
N ALA A 29 1.67 13.56 18.01
CA ALA A 29 1.39 12.29 18.67
C ALA A 29 0.83 11.22 17.73
N SER A 30 0.07 11.62 16.71
CA SER A 30 -0.48 10.71 15.71
C SER A 30 0.53 10.26 14.64
N ARG A 31 1.70 10.91 14.55
CA ARG A 31 2.73 10.60 13.54
C ARG A 31 3.40 9.27 13.83
N ILE A 32 3.47 8.47 12.78
CA ILE A 32 4.28 7.27 12.74
C ILE A 32 5.67 7.69 12.27
N GLY A 33 6.71 7.15 12.88
CA GLY A 33 8.08 7.44 12.46
C GLY A 33 8.30 7.06 11.01
N THR A 34 8.83 8.01 10.23
CA THR A 34 9.09 7.85 8.80
C THR A 34 10.06 6.70 8.56
N LEU A 35 9.64 5.73 7.75
CA LEU A 35 10.50 4.62 7.32
C LEU A 35 11.24 4.97 6.04
N VAL A 36 10.49 5.37 5.00
CA VAL A 36 11.02 5.81 3.71
C VAL A 36 10.75 7.31 3.53
N PRO A 37 11.79 8.14 3.36
CA PRO A 37 11.59 9.57 3.10
C PRO A 37 10.84 9.82 1.79
N ALA A 38 10.00 10.87 1.75
CA ALA A 38 9.29 11.26 0.53
C ALA A 38 10.24 11.54 -0.65
N SER A 39 11.44 12.05 -0.37
CA SER A 39 12.47 12.30 -1.38
C SER A 39 12.94 11.04 -2.12
N VAL A 40 12.76 9.85 -1.55
CA VAL A 40 13.02 8.57 -2.22
C VAL A 40 11.86 8.24 -3.15
N THR A 41 10.61 8.33 -2.67
CA THR A 41 9.43 8.04 -3.48
C THR A 41 9.24 9.01 -4.64
N GLU A 42 9.64 10.28 -4.48
CA GLU A 42 9.60 11.31 -5.53
C GLU A 42 10.56 11.04 -6.71
N GLN A 43 11.55 10.16 -6.52
CA GLN A 43 12.45 9.72 -7.59
C GLN A 43 11.80 8.70 -8.51
N ILE A 44 10.75 8.01 -8.06
CA ILE A 44 10.00 7.05 -8.87
C ILE A 44 9.16 7.85 -9.87
N LYS A 45 9.57 7.83 -11.14
CA LYS A 45 8.89 8.56 -12.21
C LYS A 45 7.78 7.71 -12.85
N PRO A 46 6.74 8.34 -13.40
CA PRO A 46 5.78 7.63 -14.25
C PRO A 46 6.46 6.99 -15.46
N GLU A 47 5.98 5.82 -15.85
CA GLU A 47 6.42 5.10 -17.05
C GLU A 47 5.23 4.89 -17.99
N LYS A 48 5.47 5.00 -19.30
CA LYS A 48 4.47 4.70 -20.33
C LYS A 48 4.79 3.39 -21.02
N HIS A 49 3.81 2.50 -21.10
CA HIS A 49 3.91 1.27 -21.88
C HIS A 49 2.68 1.12 -22.76
N GLU A 50 2.87 1.16 -24.09
CA GLU A 50 1.78 1.25 -25.06
C GLU A 50 0.85 2.43 -24.68
N ASP A 51 -0.44 2.18 -24.46
CA ASP A 51 -1.40 3.20 -24.05
C ASP A 51 -1.55 3.31 -22.52
N PHE A 52 -0.87 2.44 -21.77
CA PHE A 52 -0.90 2.45 -20.31
C PHE A 52 0.14 3.40 -19.71
N ILE A 53 -0.23 4.06 -18.62
CA ILE A 53 0.67 4.86 -17.79
C ILE A 53 0.73 4.19 -16.42
N PHE A 54 1.93 3.92 -15.94
CA PHE A 54 2.19 3.45 -14.60
C PHE A 54 2.78 4.58 -13.77
N SER A 55 2.30 4.76 -12.55
CA SER A 55 2.73 5.83 -11.66
C SER A 55 2.75 5.37 -10.22
N LEU A 56 3.52 6.05 -9.37
CA LEU A 56 3.30 6.08 -7.93
C LEU A 56 2.42 7.30 -7.63
N GLU A 57 1.23 7.08 -7.08
CA GLU A 57 0.28 8.14 -6.77
C GLU A 57 -0.03 8.17 -5.27
N ARG A 58 -0.36 9.35 -4.76
CA ARG A 58 -0.81 9.49 -3.37
C ARG A 58 -2.26 9.08 -3.26
N ILE A 59 -2.58 8.12 -2.40
CA ILE A 59 -3.96 7.65 -2.18
C ILE A 59 -4.89 8.79 -1.76
N GLU A 60 -4.35 9.76 -0.99
CA GLU A 60 -5.05 10.98 -0.59
C GLU A 60 -5.53 11.80 -1.81
N ASN A 61 -4.77 11.80 -2.91
CA ASN A 61 -5.08 12.58 -4.09
C ASN A 61 -6.08 11.89 -5.02
N ILE A 62 -6.23 10.57 -4.93
CA ILE A 62 -7.03 9.74 -5.85
C ILE A 62 -8.09 8.90 -5.14
N GLY A 63 -8.48 9.31 -3.92
CA GLY A 63 -9.39 8.54 -3.05
C GLY A 63 -10.71 8.17 -3.72
N GLU A 64 -11.32 9.10 -4.46
CA GLU A 64 -12.58 8.85 -5.17
C GLU A 64 -12.43 7.89 -6.36
N GLU A 65 -11.25 7.86 -7.00
CA GLU A 65 -10.98 6.94 -8.11
C GLU A 65 -10.60 5.54 -7.64
N VAL A 66 -9.89 5.42 -6.51
CA VAL A 66 -9.41 4.14 -5.99
C VAL A 66 -10.51 3.34 -5.27
N LYS A 67 -11.47 4.01 -4.64
CA LYS A 67 -12.58 3.38 -3.90
C LYS A 67 -13.37 2.34 -4.74
N PRO A 68 -13.85 2.66 -5.97
CA PRO A 68 -14.49 1.67 -6.82
C PRO A 68 -13.60 0.49 -7.18
N LEU A 69 -12.30 0.72 -7.38
CA LEU A 69 -11.33 -0.32 -7.71
C LEU A 69 -11.11 -1.27 -6.53
N HIS A 70 -11.01 -0.74 -5.30
CA HIS A 70 -10.93 -1.54 -4.08
C HIS A 70 -12.17 -2.37 -3.84
N ARG A 71 -13.36 -1.83 -4.13
CA ARG A 71 -14.60 -2.60 -4.06
C ARG A 71 -14.61 -3.74 -5.09
N ALA A 72 -14.24 -3.46 -6.34
CA ALA A 72 -14.15 -4.48 -7.38
C ALA A 72 -13.15 -5.60 -7.01
N HIS A 73 -12.01 -5.24 -6.42
CA HIS A 73 -11.05 -6.19 -5.85
C HIS A 73 -11.69 -7.06 -4.77
N TRP A 74 -12.33 -6.44 -3.77
CA TRP A 74 -13.00 -7.15 -2.67
C TRP A 74 -14.04 -8.16 -3.18
N ASP A 75 -14.88 -7.71 -4.10
CA ASP A 75 -15.97 -8.53 -4.65
C ASP A 75 -15.41 -9.72 -5.46
N GLU A 76 -14.26 -9.55 -6.14
CA GLU A 76 -13.69 -10.58 -7.02
C GLU A 76 -12.77 -11.58 -6.31
N THR A 77 -11.88 -11.13 -5.43
CA THR A 77 -10.77 -11.97 -4.92
C THR A 77 -10.85 -12.30 -3.44
N GLU A 78 -11.56 -11.49 -2.65
CA GLU A 78 -11.56 -11.58 -1.19
C GLU A 78 -12.70 -12.45 -0.64
N ALA A 79 -13.14 -13.46 -1.39
CA ALA A 79 -14.26 -14.34 -1.04
C ALA A 79 -14.15 -14.96 0.37
N HIS A 80 -12.93 -15.28 0.82
CA HIS A 80 -12.67 -15.80 2.17
C HIS A 80 -13.00 -14.83 3.31
N ARG A 81 -13.24 -13.54 3.01
CA ARG A 81 -13.57 -12.48 3.95
C ARG A 81 -15.01 -11.99 3.84
N HIS A 82 -15.82 -12.54 2.92
CA HIS A 82 -17.18 -12.05 2.66
C HIS A 82 -18.16 -12.24 3.83
N GLY A 83 -17.76 -12.95 4.90
CA GLY A 83 -18.47 -12.94 6.18
C GLY A 83 -18.30 -11.64 6.98
N LEU A 84 -17.39 -10.75 6.57
CA LEU A 84 -17.10 -9.46 7.20
C LEU A 84 -17.59 -8.30 6.32
N PRO A 85 -17.96 -7.15 6.92
CA PRO A 85 -18.31 -5.96 6.15
C PRO A 85 -17.10 -5.37 5.43
N PHE A 86 -17.28 -4.98 4.17
CA PHE A 86 -16.27 -4.18 3.45
C PHE A 86 -16.28 -2.73 3.96
N ASN A 87 -15.33 -2.41 4.84
CA ASN A 87 -15.18 -1.09 5.47
C ASN A 87 -13.69 -0.65 5.51
N PRO A 88 -13.10 -0.29 4.36
CA PRO A 88 -11.71 0.14 4.29
C PRO A 88 -11.46 1.47 5.04
N ASP A 89 -10.39 1.51 5.84
CA ASP A 89 -9.96 2.70 6.57
C ASP A 89 -8.92 3.50 5.75
N TYR A 90 -9.43 4.41 4.92
CA TYR A 90 -8.61 5.27 4.06
C TYR A 90 -7.74 6.27 4.84
N GLU A 91 -8.20 6.73 6.01
CA GLU A 91 -7.40 7.64 6.84
C GLU A 91 -6.13 6.94 7.33
N THR A 92 -6.23 5.66 7.72
CA THR A 92 -5.08 4.85 8.08
C THR A 92 -4.13 4.62 6.91
N PHE A 93 -4.63 4.35 5.70
CA PHE A 93 -3.76 4.26 4.51
C PHE A 93 -2.99 5.56 4.26
N ILE A 94 -3.65 6.71 4.36
CA ILE A 94 -3.00 8.03 4.19
C ILE A 94 -1.92 8.23 5.27
N ARG A 95 -2.18 7.81 6.51
CA ARG A 95 -1.18 7.90 7.60
C ARG A 95 0.02 7.01 7.35
N TYR A 96 -0.16 5.78 6.87
CA TYR A 96 0.94 4.90 6.49
C TYR A 96 1.73 5.44 5.30
N GLU A 97 1.04 6.00 4.30
CA GLU A 97 1.68 6.61 3.14
C GLU A 97 2.58 7.78 3.56
N ARG A 98 2.06 8.72 4.35
CA ARG A 98 2.81 9.88 4.84
C ARG A 98 4.02 9.48 5.71
N ALA A 99 3.97 8.30 6.34
CA ALA A 99 5.07 7.74 7.10
C ALA A 99 6.06 6.94 6.25
N GLY A 100 5.89 6.87 4.93
CA GLY A 100 6.73 6.07 4.04
C GLY A 100 6.62 4.56 4.31
N ARG A 101 5.45 4.12 4.78
CA ARG A 101 5.13 2.74 5.15
C ARG A 101 4.08 2.10 4.24
N TYR A 102 3.60 2.86 3.27
CA TYR A 102 2.65 2.42 2.26
C TYR A 102 2.93 3.17 0.97
N VAL A 103 2.86 2.47 -0.15
CA VAL A 103 2.87 3.10 -1.48
C VAL A 103 1.77 2.52 -2.34
N LEU A 104 1.21 3.36 -3.21
CA LEU A 104 0.19 2.99 -4.17
C LEU A 104 0.72 3.22 -5.58
N LEU A 105 0.99 2.14 -6.28
CA LEU A 105 1.29 2.17 -7.70
C LEU A 105 0.01 1.98 -8.49
N THR A 106 -0.13 2.68 -9.60
CA THR A 106 -1.35 2.71 -10.39
C THR A 106 -1.07 2.39 -11.84
N LEU A 107 -2.10 1.84 -12.51
CA LEU A 107 -2.14 1.62 -13.94
C LEU A 107 -3.33 2.40 -14.50
N ARG A 108 -3.05 3.36 -15.38
CA ARG A 108 -4.05 4.20 -16.04
C ARG A 108 -4.07 3.97 -17.54
N HIS A 109 -5.23 4.13 -18.16
CA HIS A 109 -5.39 4.17 -19.63
C HIS A 109 -6.36 5.31 -19.99
N GLY A 110 -5.93 6.22 -20.86
CA GLY A 110 -6.73 7.41 -21.20
C GLY A 110 -7.12 8.26 -19.98
N GLY A 111 -6.29 8.30 -18.95
CA GLY A 111 -6.55 8.99 -17.68
C GLY A 111 -7.36 8.19 -16.66
N ARG A 112 -8.09 7.14 -17.06
CA ARG A 112 -8.90 6.32 -16.15
C ARG A 112 -8.03 5.35 -15.35
N LEU A 113 -8.23 5.29 -14.04
CA LEU A 113 -7.60 4.30 -13.16
C LEU A 113 -8.17 2.90 -13.43
N LEU A 114 -7.32 2.00 -13.91
CA LEU A 114 -7.70 0.63 -14.26
C LEU A 114 -7.06 -0.45 -13.40
N GLY A 115 -6.10 -0.09 -12.56
CA GLY A 115 -5.46 -1.04 -11.69
C GLY A 115 -4.57 -0.37 -10.66
N ASN A 116 -4.28 -1.11 -9.59
CA ASN A 116 -3.40 -0.66 -8.53
C ASN A 116 -2.56 -1.82 -7.99
N CYS A 117 -1.40 -1.47 -7.45
CA CYS A 117 -0.57 -2.29 -6.61
C CYS A 117 -0.25 -1.49 -5.34
N ALA A 118 -0.81 -1.88 -4.22
CA ALA A 118 -0.56 -1.32 -2.91
C ALA A 118 0.45 -2.21 -2.16
N MET A 119 1.48 -1.58 -1.59
CA MET A 119 2.52 -2.28 -0.84
C MET A 119 2.67 -1.65 0.54
N TYR A 120 2.62 -2.46 1.59
CA TYR A 120 3.14 -2.07 2.90
C TYR A 120 4.66 -2.19 2.89
N LEU A 121 5.31 -1.24 3.56
CA LEU A 121 6.75 -1.22 3.78
C LEU A 121 7.01 -1.30 5.27
N ASP A 122 7.88 -2.23 5.66
CA ASP A 122 8.38 -2.28 7.03
C ASP A 122 9.88 -2.58 7.08
N LYS A 123 10.48 -2.40 8.26
CA LYS A 123 11.84 -2.84 8.54
C LYS A 123 11.78 -4.19 9.24
N SER A 124 12.28 -5.22 8.58
CA SER A 124 12.36 -6.57 9.16
C SER A 124 13.16 -6.54 10.47
N ALA A 125 12.58 -7.05 11.55
CA ALA A 125 13.29 -7.18 12.82
C ALA A 125 14.40 -8.24 12.76
N HIS A 126 14.31 -9.20 11.83
CA HIS A 126 15.28 -10.28 11.67
C HIS A 126 16.49 -9.86 10.85
N THR A 127 16.27 -9.16 9.74
CA THR A 127 17.34 -8.82 8.77
C THR A 127 17.71 -7.35 8.80
N GLN A 128 16.91 -6.51 9.46
CA GLN A 128 17.05 -5.06 9.47
C GLN A 128 17.01 -4.39 8.08
N THR A 129 16.51 -5.11 7.06
CA THR A 129 16.28 -4.62 5.71
C THR A 129 14.82 -4.19 5.53
N ILE A 130 14.55 -3.40 4.49
CA ILE A 130 13.17 -3.06 4.10
C ILE A 130 12.53 -4.27 3.42
N ILE A 131 11.34 -4.64 3.90
CA ILE A 131 10.45 -5.64 3.32
C ILE A 131 9.24 -4.93 2.71
N ALA A 132 8.91 -5.28 1.47
CA ALA A 132 7.68 -4.84 0.82
C ALA A 132 6.68 -6.01 0.80
N THR A 133 5.52 -5.82 1.44
CA THR A 133 4.45 -6.83 1.46
C THR A 133 3.24 -6.28 0.75
N GLU A 134 2.73 -7.03 -0.22
CA GLU A 134 1.53 -6.68 -0.96
C GLU A 134 0.33 -6.57 -0.03
N ASP A 135 -0.36 -5.44 -0.15
CA ASP A 135 -1.70 -5.24 0.38
C ASP A 135 -2.73 -5.67 -0.66
N THR A 136 -2.57 -5.16 -1.88
CA THR A 136 -3.47 -5.40 -3.01
C THR A 136 -2.72 -5.31 -4.33
N LEU A 137 -2.83 -6.30 -5.21
CA LEU A 137 -2.57 -6.15 -6.64
C LEU A 137 -3.83 -6.52 -7.43
N TYR A 138 -4.48 -5.50 -8.00
CA TYR A 138 -5.71 -5.68 -8.74
C TYR A 138 -5.71 -4.86 -10.03
N LEU A 139 -6.11 -5.49 -11.13
CA LEU A 139 -6.37 -4.84 -12.41
C LEU A 139 -7.82 -5.11 -12.79
N LEU A 140 -8.55 -4.14 -13.31
CA LEU A 140 -9.86 -4.39 -13.93
C LEU A 140 -9.70 -5.37 -15.11
N PRO A 141 -10.70 -6.23 -15.39
CA PRO A 141 -10.61 -7.24 -16.45
C PRO A 141 -10.16 -6.70 -17.82
N GLU A 142 -10.61 -5.49 -18.16
CA GLU A 142 -10.23 -4.79 -19.39
C GLU A 142 -8.75 -4.42 -19.51
N ALA A 143 -8.05 -4.23 -18.39
CA ALA A 143 -6.60 -3.97 -18.33
C ALA A 143 -5.76 -5.26 -18.26
N ARG A 144 -6.38 -6.45 -18.13
CA ARG A 144 -5.69 -7.76 -18.09
C ARG A 144 -5.41 -8.32 -19.49
N LYS A 145 -5.05 -7.46 -20.44
CA LYS A 145 -4.83 -7.83 -21.85
C LYS A 145 -3.35 -7.72 -22.21
N GLY A 146 -2.92 -8.55 -23.16
CA GLY A 146 -1.56 -8.52 -23.69
C GLY A 146 -0.51 -8.68 -22.60
N ARG A 147 0.40 -7.70 -22.51
CA ARG A 147 1.53 -7.70 -21.57
C ARG A 147 1.40 -6.67 -20.45
N ALA A 148 0.27 -5.96 -20.34
CA ALA A 148 0.10 -4.87 -19.40
C ALA A 148 0.47 -5.24 -17.95
N ALA A 149 -0.06 -6.38 -17.46
CA ALA A 149 0.26 -6.87 -16.11
C ALA A 149 1.76 -7.16 -15.91
N ARG A 150 2.44 -7.70 -16.92
CA ARG A 150 3.88 -8.00 -16.84
C ARG A 150 4.71 -6.72 -16.70
N TYR A 151 4.41 -5.70 -17.50
CA TYR A 151 5.13 -4.42 -17.43
C TYR A 151 4.78 -3.64 -16.17
N PHE A 152 3.53 -3.72 -15.70
CA PHE A 152 3.14 -3.11 -14.44
C PHE A 152 3.85 -3.75 -13.25
N VAL A 153 3.98 -5.09 -13.20
CA VAL A 153 4.77 -5.75 -12.14
C VAL A 153 6.25 -5.37 -12.25
N ALA A 154 6.81 -5.25 -13.45
CA ALA A 154 8.18 -4.78 -13.61
C ALA A 154 8.39 -3.35 -13.06
N TYR A 155 7.41 -2.46 -13.28
CA TYR A 155 7.39 -1.11 -12.71
C TYR A 155 7.34 -1.15 -11.17
N VAL A 156 6.46 -2.00 -10.60
CA VAL A 156 6.37 -2.22 -9.15
C VAL A 156 7.71 -2.68 -8.58
N GLU A 157 8.35 -3.68 -9.19
CA GLU A 157 9.65 -4.15 -8.73
C GLU A 157 10.73 -3.08 -8.81
N ASN A 158 10.75 -2.27 -9.88
CA ASN A 158 11.69 -1.17 -10.02
C ASN A 158 11.50 -0.12 -8.91
N ALA A 159 10.25 0.26 -8.63
CA ALA A 159 9.91 1.14 -7.53
C ALA A 159 10.37 0.57 -6.18
N MET A 160 10.14 -0.72 -5.92
CA MET A 160 10.58 -1.37 -4.67
C MET A 160 12.11 -1.37 -4.53
N ARG A 161 12.84 -1.61 -5.63
CA ARG A 161 14.32 -1.52 -5.63
C ARG A 161 14.80 -0.11 -5.33
N LEU A 162 14.19 0.92 -5.93
CA LEU A 162 14.52 2.33 -5.68
C LEU A 162 14.23 2.75 -4.22
N ILE A 163 13.18 2.20 -3.63
CA ILE A 163 12.86 2.37 -2.20
C ILE A 163 13.90 1.70 -1.29
N GLY A 164 14.69 0.76 -1.81
CA GLY A 164 15.67 -0.02 -1.05
C GLY A 164 15.08 -1.28 -0.41
N ALA A 165 13.91 -1.75 -0.86
CA ALA A 165 13.36 -3.02 -0.43
C ALA A 165 14.28 -4.17 -0.88
N SER A 166 14.60 -5.07 0.05
CA SER A 166 15.42 -6.25 -0.21
C SER A 166 14.58 -7.47 -0.59
N GLU A 167 13.30 -7.47 -0.22
CA GLU A 167 12.37 -8.54 -0.51
C GLU A 167 10.97 -8.00 -0.81
N ILE A 168 10.27 -8.71 -1.69
CA ILE A 168 8.88 -8.44 -2.07
C ILE A 168 8.05 -9.71 -1.85
N ASN A 169 7.01 -9.60 -1.03
CA ASN A 169 6.06 -10.67 -0.76
C ASN A 169 4.73 -10.33 -1.42
N ILE A 170 4.26 -11.23 -2.29
CA ILE A 170 2.96 -11.09 -2.96
C ILE A 170 2.08 -12.27 -2.57
N THR A 171 0.82 -11.99 -2.20
CA THR A 171 -0.16 -13.04 -1.98
C THR A 171 -0.98 -13.29 -3.24
N VAL A 172 -1.32 -14.55 -3.50
CA VAL A 172 -2.17 -14.92 -4.62
C VAL A 172 -3.36 -15.71 -4.09
N LYS A 173 -4.57 -15.23 -4.38
CA LYS A 173 -5.79 -15.89 -3.92
C LYS A 173 -6.08 -17.14 -4.75
N THR A 174 -6.60 -18.18 -4.11
CA THR A 174 -6.89 -19.49 -4.73
C THR A 174 -7.97 -19.42 -5.81
N VAL A 175 -8.79 -18.38 -5.79
CA VAL A 175 -9.86 -18.14 -6.77
C VAL A 175 -9.35 -17.72 -8.16
N ASN A 176 -8.05 -17.40 -8.29
CA ASN A 176 -7.46 -16.96 -9.55
C ASN A 176 -6.21 -17.77 -9.95
N LYS A 177 -5.67 -17.48 -11.14
CA LYS A 177 -4.48 -18.16 -11.70
C LYS A 177 -3.20 -17.32 -11.59
N ALA A 178 -3.18 -16.29 -10.74
CA ALA A 178 -2.05 -15.35 -10.62
C ALA A 178 -0.76 -16.04 -10.15
N ALA A 179 -0.86 -17.13 -9.37
CA ALA A 179 0.30 -17.90 -8.93
C ALA A 179 1.20 -18.36 -10.09
N ARG A 180 0.62 -18.81 -11.21
CA ARG A 180 1.40 -19.22 -12.39
C ARG A 180 2.11 -18.03 -13.03
N PHE A 181 1.42 -16.89 -13.11
CA PHE A 181 1.97 -15.66 -13.67
C PHE A 181 3.19 -15.19 -12.87
N PHE A 182 3.09 -15.11 -11.54
CA PHE A 182 4.21 -14.70 -10.69
C PHE A 182 5.41 -15.65 -10.72
N ARG A 183 5.18 -16.96 -10.81
CA ARG A 183 6.29 -17.92 -11.00
C ARG A 183 7.05 -17.68 -12.29
N LEU A 184 6.37 -17.30 -13.38
CA LEU A 184 7.02 -16.95 -14.64
C LEU A 184 7.85 -15.65 -14.55
N LEU A 185 7.54 -14.78 -13.58
CA LEU A 185 8.30 -13.58 -13.27
C LEU A 185 9.46 -13.80 -12.29
N GLY A 186 9.67 -15.04 -11.82
CA GLY A 186 10.77 -15.40 -10.92
C GLY A 186 10.41 -15.47 -9.44
N TYR A 187 9.14 -15.28 -9.08
CA TYR A 187 8.69 -15.44 -7.69
C TYR A 187 8.67 -16.93 -7.31
N ARG A 188 9.03 -17.22 -6.07
CA ARG A 188 9.03 -18.57 -5.51
C ARG A 188 7.88 -18.73 -4.52
N HIS A 189 7.29 -19.92 -4.50
CA HIS A 189 6.30 -20.28 -3.49
C HIS A 189 7.04 -20.63 -2.19
N VAL A 190 6.78 -19.88 -1.12
CA VAL A 190 7.49 -20.02 0.17
C VAL A 190 6.57 -20.33 1.36
N GLU A 191 5.26 -20.17 1.22
CA GLU A 191 4.28 -20.37 2.31
C GLU A 191 2.88 -20.73 1.79
N ASN A 192 2.08 -21.41 2.63
CA ASN A 192 0.65 -21.64 2.38
C ASN A 192 -0.18 -20.75 3.30
N GLY A 193 -1.13 -20.00 2.75
CA GLY A 193 -2.06 -19.17 3.53
C GLY A 193 -3.14 -20.01 4.20
N LEU A 194 -3.39 -19.75 5.48
CA LEU A 194 -4.50 -20.32 6.26
C LEU A 194 -5.33 -19.16 6.83
N ASN A 195 -6.66 -19.26 6.78
CA ASN A 195 -7.56 -18.24 7.29
C ASN A 195 -8.67 -18.87 8.15
N LYS A 196 -9.05 -18.17 9.23
CA LYS A 196 -10.21 -18.48 10.05
C LYS A 196 -10.84 -17.17 10.53
N ILE A 197 -12.12 -16.96 10.23
CA ILE A 197 -12.91 -15.86 10.81
C ILE A 197 -13.26 -16.25 12.26
N LEU A 198 -13.02 -15.35 13.21
CA LEU A 198 -13.21 -15.61 14.65
C LEU A 198 -14.48 -14.99 15.22
N GLU A 199 -15.17 -14.13 14.46
CA GLU A 199 -16.46 -13.60 14.89
C GLU A 199 -17.43 -14.76 15.06
N VAL A 200 -17.77 -15.02 16.32
CA VAL A 200 -18.74 -16.02 16.72
C VAL A 200 -20.08 -15.49 16.26
N GLU A 201 -20.83 -16.26 15.47
CA GLU A 201 -22.25 -15.98 15.27
C GLU A 201 -22.86 -15.84 16.66
N ASN A 202 -23.36 -14.64 16.99
CA ASN A 202 -24.24 -14.48 18.13
C ASN A 202 -25.47 -15.35 17.84
N VAL A 203 -25.51 -16.54 18.46
CA VAL A 203 -26.71 -17.38 18.57
C VAL A 203 -27.83 -16.56 19.21
#